data_AF-A0A7U6KMI9-F1
#
_entry.id   AF-A0A7U6KMI9-F1
#
_cell.length_a   1.000
_cell.length_b   1.000
_cell.length_c   1.000
_cell.angle_alpha   90.00
_cell.angle_beta   90.00
_cell.angle_gamma   90.00
#
_symmetry.space_group_name_H-M   'P 1'
#
loop_
_entity.id
_entity.type
_entity.pdbx_description
1 polymer ?
#
loop_
_entity_poly.entity_id
_entity_poly.type
_entity_poly.pdbx_seq_one_letter_code
_entity_poly.pdbx_strand_id
1 'polypeptide(L)'
;MTPRHGELFATDLDTDTVVKYIDRIIMFYIKTADKLQRTSKWRESLEGGLEYLQAVIIEDSLGIAEELESQMQLLIDNYVCEWKATITDSEKLKRFRHFVNSEQGDDNVVFVTEREQIRPATDMEKTQIKVTELA
;
A
#
# COMPACT_ATOMS: atom_id res chain seq x y z
N MET A 1 -5.08 -7.95 -24.18
CA MET A 1 -4.89 -8.32 -22.76
C MET A 1 -6.22 -8.89 -22.28
N THR A 2 -6.30 -10.19 -22.02
CA THR A 2 -7.54 -10.83 -21.56
C THR A 2 -7.58 -10.72 -20.04
N PRO A 3 -8.52 -9.98 -19.44
CA PRO A 3 -8.66 -9.93 -17.98
C PRO A 3 -9.00 -11.32 -17.45
N ARG A 4 -8.39 -11.69 -16.32
CA ARG A 4 -8.55 -13.00 -15.68
C ARG A 4 -9.15 -12.79 -14.29
N HIS A 5 -10.14 -13.62 -13.94
CA HIS A 5 -10.74 -13.62 -12.61
C HIS A 5 -9.83 -14.37 -11.63
N GLY A 6 -9.96 -14.03 -10.34
CA GLY A 6 -9.34 -14.82 -9.28
C GLY A 6 -9.87 -16.25 -9.28
N GLU A 7 -8.98 -17.20 -9.03
CA GLU A 7 -9.31 -18.61 -8.84
C GLU A 7 -9.22 -18.93 -7.35
N LEU A 8 -10.09 -19.82 -6.87
CA LEU A 8 -10.11 -20.20 -5.47
C LEU A 8 -8.84 -20.99 -5.12
N PHE A 9 -8.02 -20.46 -4.22
CA PHE A 9 -6.74 -21.08 -3.85
C PHE A 9 -6.87 -22.04 -2.66
N ALA A 10 -7.62 -21.66 -1.63
CA ALA A 10 -7.88 -22.47 -0.44
C ALA A 10 -9.14 -21.94 0.27
N THR A 11 -9.80 -22.80 1.05
CA THR A 11 -10.95 -22.47 1.91
C THR A 11 -10.70 -22.94 3.34
N ASP A 12 -11.55 -22.50 4.26
CA ASP A 12 -11.57 -23.00 5.65
C ASP A 12 -10.25 -22.81 6.41
N LEU A 13 -9.61 -21.65 6.19
CA LEU A 13 -8.35 -21.28 6.82
C LEU A 13 -8.56 -20.33 8.00
N ASP A 14 -7.76 -20.50 9.05
CA ASP A 14 -7.61 -19.50 10.10
C ASP A 14 -6.73 -18.32 9.63
N THR A 15 -6.77 -17.22 10.38
CA THR A 15 -6.07 -15.98 10.02
C THR A 15 -4.55 -16.15 9.88
N ASP A 16 -3.92 -16.92 10.76
CA ASP A 16 -2.46 -17.12 10.72
C ASP A 16 -2.06 -17.90 9.46
N THR A 17 -2.82 -18.96 9.15
CA THR A 17 -2.59 -19.76 7.93
C THR A 17 -2.83 -18.95 6.65
N VAL A 18 -3.85 -18.08 6.62
CA VAL A 18 -4.09 -17.18 5.47
C VAL A 18 -2.89 -16.26 5.23
N VAL A 19 -2.35 -15.65 6.30
CA VAL A 19 -1.19 -14.75 6.19
C VAL A 19 0.02 -15.51 5.68
N LYS A 20 0.32 -16.69 6.24
CA LYS A 20 1.42 -17.56 5.78
C LYS A 20 1.32 -17.90 4.30
N TYR A 21 0.13 -18.27 3.81
CA TYR A 21 -0.04 -18.60 2.40
C TYR A 21 0.15 -17.39 1.49
N ILE A 22 -0.32 -16.21 1.90
CA ILE A 22 -0.08 -14.96 1.16
C ILE A 22 1.42 -14.68 1.09
N ASP A 23 2.13 -14.78 2.21
CA ASP A 23 3.56 -14.51 2.28
C ASP A 23 4.35 -15.45 1.36
N ARG A 24 4.09 -16.76 1.46
CA ARG A 24 4.70 -17.77 0.60
C ARG A 24 4.41 -17.50 -0.87
N ILE A 25 3.16 -17.18 -1.25
CA ILE A 25 2.80 -16.90 -2.66
C ILE A 25 3.55 -15.66 -3.18
N ILE A 26 3.59 -14.58 -2.39
CA ILE A 26 4.28 -13.34 -2.80
C ILE A 26 5.77 -13.59 -2.98
N MET A 27 6.40 -14.30 -2.03
CA MET A 27 7.83 -14.61 -2.11
C MET A 27 8.15 -15.55 -3.27
N PHE A 28 7.32 -16.58 -3.49
CA PHE A 28 7.49 -17.49 -4.61
C PHE A 28 7.32 -16.77 -5.96
N TYR A 29 6.34 -15.87 -6.05
CA TYR A 29 6.15 -15.00 -7.22
C TYR A 29 7.37 -14.11 -7.48
N ILE A 30 7.90 -13.44 -6.46
CA ILE A 30 9.10 -12.59 -6.59
C ILE A 30 10.31 -13.38 -7.11
N LYS A 31 10.48 -14.64 -6.67
CA LYS A 31 11.60 -15.49 -7.09
C LYS A 31 11.47 -16.05 -8.50
N THR A 32 10.26 -16.37 -8.93
CA THR A 32 10.04 -17.19 -10.14
C THR A 32 9.42 -16.43 -11.31
N ALA A 33 8.87 -15.23 -11.08
CA ALA A 33 8.28 -14.43 -12.14
C ALA A 33 9.34 -13.69 -12.97
N ASP A 34 9.05 -13.55 -14.26
CA ASP A 34 9.83 -12.73 -15.18
C ASP A 34 9.68 -11.23 -14.88
N LYS A 35 10.63 -10.43 -15.38
CA LYS A 35 10.59 -8.97 -15.25
C LYS A 35 9.31 -8.41 -15.89
N LEU A 36 8.60 -7.57 -15.13
CA LEU A 36 7.33 -6.94 -15.53
C LEU A 36 6.22 -7.94 -15.87
N GLN A 37 6.38 -9.21 -15.48
CA GLN A 37 5.32 -10.20 -15.60
C GLN A 37 4.23 -9.87 -14.57
N ARG A 38 2.96 -10.08 -14.93
CA ARG A 38 1.84 -9.98 -13.97
C ARG A 38 1.54 -11.35 -13.38
N THR A 39 1.03 -11.38 -12.16
CA THR A 39 0.64 -12.62 -11.45
C THR A 39 -0.25 -13.54 -12.29
N SER A 40 -1.19 -13.00 -13.07
CA SER A 40 -2.04 -13.80 -13.96
C SER A 40 -1.26 -14.55 -15.05
N LYS A 41 -0.25 -13.88 -15.65
CA LYS A 41 0.61 -14.46 -16.68
C LYS A 41 1.64 -15.41 -16.09
N TRP A 42 2.19 -15.07 -14.93
CA TRP A 42 3.08 -15.93 -14.17
C TRP A 42 2.39 -17.26 -13.78
N ARG A 43 1.15 -17.18 -13.25
CA ARG A 43 0.35 -18.35 -12.91
C ARG A 43 -0.02 -19.21 -14.13
N GLU A 44 -0.02 -18.65 -15.34
CA GLU A 44 -0.18 -19.41 -16.60
C GLU A 44 1.11 -20.12 -17.04
N SER A 45 2.28 -19.56 -16.70
CA SER A 45 3.56 -20.16 -17.07
C SER A 45 4.00 -21.30 -16.16
N LEU A 46 3.38 -21.47 -14.98
CA LEU A 46 3.67 -22.59 -14.08
C LEU A 46 3.17 -23.91 -14.71
N GLU A 47 4.08 -24.85 -14.94
CA GLU A 47 3.72 -26.21 -15.35
C GLU A 47 2.90 -26.89 -14.23
N GLY A 48 1.67 -27.33 -14.55
CA GLY A 48 0.71 -27.83 -13.56
C GLY A 48 -0.21 -26.75 -12.95
N GLY A 49 -0.04 -25.47 -13.32
CA GLY A 49 -0.99 -24.41 -13.04
C GLY A 49 -1.28 -24.19 -11.54
N LEU A 50 -2.57 -24.15 -11.18
CA LEU A 50 -3.02 -23.86 -9.81
C LEU A 50 -2.69 -25.02 -8.85
N GLU A 51 -2.83 -26.25 -9.30
CA GLU A 51 -2.55 -27.45 -8.49
C GLU A 51 -1.07 -27.51 -8.10
N TYR A 52 -0.17 -27.19 -9.04
CA TYR A 52 1.25 -27.08 -8.73
C TYR A 52 1.51 -25.99 -7.68
N LEU A 53 0.89 -24.81 -7.83
CA LEU A 53 1.04 -23.75 -6.85
C LEU A 53 0.53 -24.16 -5.46
N GLN A 54 -0.58 -24.89 -5.38
CA GLN A 54 -1.08 -25.45 -4.13
C GLN A 54 -0.09 -26.46 -3.53
N ALA A 55 0.46 -27.37 -4.32
CA ALA A 55 1.45 -28.35 -3.86
C ALA A 55 2.72 -27.68 -3.33
N VAL A 56 3.18 -26.57 -3.93
CA VAL A 56 4.37 -25.84 -3.46
C VAL A 56 4.09 -25.08 -2.16
N ILE A 57 2.95 -24.40 -2.08
CA ILE A 57 2.66 -23.44 -1.00
C ILE A 57 2.01 -24.11 0.22
N ILE A 58 1.11 -25.05 0.00
CA ILE A 58 0.31 -25.72 1.03
C ILE A 58 1.03 -27.00 1.48
N GLU A 59 1.39 -27.86 0.53
CA GLU A 59 1.96 -29.19 0.80
C GLU A 59 3.49 -29.16 0.96
N ASP A 60 4.13 -28.01 0.74
CA ASP A 60 5.59 -27.82 0.80
C ASP A 60 6.37 -28.86 -0.02
N SER A 61 5.85 -29.20 -1.20
CA SER A 61 6.44 -30.21 -2.10
C SER A 61 7.91 -29.97 -2.49
N LEU A 62 8.40 -28.73 -2.37
CA LEU A 62 9.78 -28.35 -2.65
C LEU A 62 10.63 -28.16 -1.38
N GLY A 63 10.05 -28.19 -0.19
CA GLY A 63 10.76 -27.97 1.08
C GLY A 63 11.29 -26.55 1.25
N ILE A 64 10.59 -25.55 0.69
CA ILE A 64 11.04 -24.14 0.68
C ILE A 64 10.14 -23.21 1.49
N ALA A 65 9.06 -23.70 2.10
CA ALA A 65 8.10 -22.86 2.81
C ALA A 65 8.74 -22.01 3.92
N GLU A 66 9.60 -22.62 4.75
CA GLU A 66 10.32 -21.93 5.83
C GLU A 66 11.29 -20.86 5.30
N GLU A 67 11.96 -21.14 4.17
CA GLU A 67 12.85 -20.17 3.52
C GLU A 67 12.06 -18.94 3.03
N LEU A 68 10.90 -19.16 2.42
CA LEU A 68 10.04 -18.09 1.93
C LEU A 68 9.51 -17.24 3.11
N GLU A 69 9.09 -17.87 4.20
CA GLU A 69 8.65 -17.16 5.41
C GLU A 69 9.78 -16.33 6.04
N SER A 70 10.98 -16.88 6.14
CA SER A 70 12.14 -16.15 6.66
C SER A 70 12.49 -14.92 5.80
N GLN A 71 12.37 -15.04 4.48
CA GLN A 71 12.59 -13.90 3.58
C GLN A 71 11.50 -12.85 3.68
N MET A 72 10.23 -13.25 3.84
CA MET A 72 9.17 -12.29 4.11
C MET A 72 9.41 -11.56 5.44
N GLN A 73 9.80 -12.29 6.49
CA GLN A 73 10.12 -11.69 7.78
C GLN A 73 11.25 -10.67 7.66
N LEU A 74 12.29 -10.94 6.86
CA LEU A 74 13.34 -9.97 6.58
C LEU A 74 12.79 -8.70 5.92
N LEU A 75 11.84 -8.80 4.98
CA LEU A 75 11.21 -7.63 4.37
C LEU A 75 10.36 -6.84 5.37
N ILE A 76 9.63 -7.54 6.25
CA ILE A 76 8.82 -6.94 7.32
C ILE A 76 9.72 -6.18 8.29
N ASP A 77 10.81 -6.81 8.74
CA ASP A 77 11.75 -6.23 9.71
C ASP A 77 12.44 -4.97 9.18
N ASN A 78 12.63 -4.89 7.86
CA ASN A 78 13.24 -3.74 7.19
C ASN A 78 12.22 -2.73 6.66
N TYR A 79 10.91 -2.99 6.78
CA TYR A 79 9.90 -2.08 6.29
C TYR A 79 9.84 -0.80 7.14
N VAL A 80 9.93 0.35 6.47
CA VAL A 80 9.77 1.66 7.10
C VAL A 80 8.66 2.43 6.39
N CYS A 81 7.63 2.81 7.15
CA CYS A 81 6.60 3.72 6.67
C CYS A 81 7.13 5.17 6.72
N GLU A 82 7.42 5.76 5.57
CA GLU A 82 7.97 7.12 5.45
C GLU A 82 7.07 8.19 6.10
N TRP A 83 5.75 8.04 5.98
CA TRP A 83 4.79 8.95 6.61
C TRP A 83 4.84 8.87 8.12
N LYS A 84 4.84 7.66 8.69
CA LYS A 84 4.99 7.47 10.14
C LYS A 84 6.33 8.04 10.62
N ALA A 85 7.40 7.79 9.89
CA ALA A 85 8.74 8.31 10.18
C ALA A 85 8.86 9.84 10.03
N THR A 86 7.94 10.47 9.29
CA THR A 86 7.86 11.92 9.12
C THR A 86 7.03 12.56 10.24
N ILE A 87 5.87 11.99 10.56
CA ILE A 87 4.95 12.50 11.59
C ILE A 87 5.58 12.40 12.99
N THR A 88 6.42 11.41 13.23
CA THR A 88 7.11 11.21 14.52
C THR A 88 8.38 12.06 14.68
N ASP A 89 8.81 12.76 13.63
CA ASP A 89 10.04 13.56 13.61
C ASP A 89 9.68 15.05 13.52
N SER A 90 9.87 15.76 14.64
CA SER A 90 9.55 17.19 14.74
C SER A 90 10.37 18.06 13.78
N GLU A 91 11.58 17.66 13.39
CA GLU A 91 12.38 18.41 12.42
C GLU A 91 11.86 18.20 11.00
N LYS A 92 11.46 16.98 10.63
CA LYS A 92 10.84 16.72 9.32
C LYS A 92 9.49 17.43 9.18
N LEU A 93 8.70 17.50 10.26
CA LEU A 93 7.42 18.23 10.25
C LEU A 93 7.57 19.70 9.89
N LYS A 94 8.68 20.36 10.27
CA LYS A 94 8.94 21.76 9.91
C LYS A 94 8.99 22.00 8.40
N ARG A 95 9.29 20.97 7.60
CA ARG A 95 9.30 21.03 6.13
C ARG A 95 7.90 21.16 5.52
N PHE A 96 6.85 20.87 6.28
CA PHE A 96 5.45 20.90 5.83
C PHE A 96 4.72 22.18 6.28
N ARG A 97 5.45 23.25 6.59
CA ARG A 97 4.88 24.58 6.85
C ARG A 97 4.67 25.36 5.56
N HIS A 98 3.65 26.21 5.54
CA HIS A 98 3.34 27.07 4.38
C HIS A 98 4.49 28.02 4.05
N PHE A 99 5.10 28.63 5.08
CA PHE A 99 6.24 29.53 4.93
C PHE A 99 7.35 29.17 5.91
N VAL A 100 8.61 29.35 5.49
CA VAL A 100 9.79 29.12 6.34
C VAL A 100 10.08 30.32 7.25
N ASN A 101 9.66 31.52 6.81
CA ASN A 101 9.96 32.81 7.41
C ASN A 101 8.77 33.45 8.15
N SER A 102 7.60 32.82 8.15
CA SER A 102 6.39 33.33 8.79
C SER A 102 5.57 32.18 9.38
N GLU A 103 5.00 32.41 10.56
CA GLU A 103 4.01 31.50 11.17
C GLU A 103 2.58 31.86 10.72
N GLN A 104 2.39 32.91 9.91
CA GLN A 104 1.09 33.27 9.33
C GLN A 104 0.69 32.26 8.25
N GLY A 105 -0.60 31.96 8.16
CA GLY A 105 -1.17 31.18 7.07
C GLY A 105 -1.09 31.94 5.73
N ASP A 106 -1.33 31.25 4.62
CA ASP A 106 -1.50 31.91 3.33
C ASP A 106 -2.92 32.47 3.20
N ASP A 107 -3.04 33.79 3.23
CA ASP A 107 -4.33 34.50 3.10
C ASP A 107 -5.06 34.18 1.77
N ASN A 108 -4.35 33.65 0.77
CA ASN A 108 -4.97 33.21 -0.48
C ASN A 108 -5.68 31.85 -0.37
N VAL A 109 -5.40 31.07 0.68
CA VAL A 109 -5.95 29.72 0.91
C VAL A 109 -7.09 29.82 1.94
N VAL A 110 -8.28 30.11 1.43
CA VAL A 110 -9.52 30.11 2.22
C VAL A 110 -10.19 28.75 2.08
N PHE A 111 -10.61 28.13 3.18
CA PHE A 111 -11.33 26.85 3.16
C PHE A 111 -12.84 27.06 3.31
N VAL A 112 -13.63 26.29 2.56
CA VAL A 112 -15.09 26.19 2.68
C VAL A 112 -15.49 24.74 2.94
N THR A 113 -16.63 24.55 3.59
CA THR A 113 -17.20 23.22 3.81
C THR A 113 -18.21 22.91 2.73
N GLU A 114 -18.02 21.83 2.00
CA GLU A 114 -18.99 21.30 1.04
C GLU A 114 -19.23 19.83 1.36
N ARG A 115 -20.50 19.47 1.60
CA ARG A 115 -20.91 18.09 1.94
C ARG A 115 -20.09 17.50 3.09
N GLU A 116 -19.96 18.28 4.17
CA GLU A 116 -19.22 17.90 5.39
C GLU A 116 -17.71 17.68 5.20
N GLN A 117 -17.14 18.03 4.04
CA GLN A 117 -15.71 17.99 3.77
C GLN A 117 -15.14 19.40 3.58
N ILE A 118 -13.93 19.63 4.09
CA ILE A 118 -13.19 20.88 3.86
C ILE A 118 -12.56 20.84 2.46
N ARG A 119 -12.68 21.95 1.72
CA ARG A 119 -11.95 22.17 0.47
C ARG A 119 -11.51 23.62 0.32
N PRO A 120 -10.50 23.92 -0.52
CA PRO A 120 -10.20 25.29 -0.89
C PRO A 120 -11.41 25.97 -1.56
N ALA A 121 -11.62 27.23 -1.24
CA ALA A 121 -12.61 28.11 -1.86
C ALA A 121 -12.21 28.41 -3.31
N THR A 122 -13.20 28.42 -4.20
CA THR A 122 -13.06 28.93 -5.57
C THR A 122 -12.93 30.46 -5.56
N ASP A 123 -12.43 31.06 -6.65
CA ASP A 123 -12.25 32.51 -6.72
C ASP A 123 -13.57 33.29 -6.53
N MET A 124 -14.69 32.74 -7.00
CA MET A 124 -16.01 33.33 -6.78
C MET A 124 -16.43 33.28 -5.30
N GLU A 125 -16.12 32.20 -4.60
CA GLU A 125 -16.42 32.06 -3.17
C GLU A 125 -15.53 32.98 -2.32
N LYS A 126 -14.24 33.13 -2.68
CA LYS A 126 -13.31 34.05 -2.01
C LYS A 126 -13.81 35.50 -2.00
N THR A 127 -14.42 35.96 -3.10
CA THR A 127 -14.97 37.32 -3.18
C THR A 127 -16.22 37.53 -2.32
N GLN A 128 -16.93 36.46 -1.96
CA GLN A 128 -18.13 36.49 -1.12
C GLN A 128 -17.81 36.34 0.37
N ILE A 129 -16.68 35.73 0.70
CA ILE A 129 -16.19 35.57 2.07
C ILE A 129 -15.53 36.89 2.49
N LYS A 130 -16.22 37.71 3.29
CA LYS A 130 -15.58 38.83 3.99
C LYS A 130 -14.56 38.24 4.96
N VAL A 131 -13.28 38.41 4.65
CA VAL A 131 -12.15 38.08 5.54
C VAL A 131 -12.44 38.76 6.88
N THR A 132 -12.93 37.99 7.85
CA THR A 132 -13.05 38.45 9.23
C THR A 132 -11.75 38.03 9.86
N GLU A 133 -10.91 39.01 10.20
CA GLU A 133 -9.65 38.79 10.91
C GLU A 133 -9.90 37.84 12.10
N LEU A 134 -9.32 36.65 12.05
CA LEU A 134 -9.17 35.81 13.23
C LEU A 134 -7.99 36.38 14.00
N ALA A 135 -8.29 37.15 15.05
CA ALA A 135 -7.35 37.65 16.04
C ALA A 135 -6.75 36.51 16.88
#